data_AF-K1SE11-F1
#
_entry.id   AF-K1SE11-F1
#
_cell.length_a   1.000
_cell.length_b   1.000
_cell.length_c   1.000
_cell.angle_alpha   90.00
_cell.angle_beta   90.00
_cell.angle_gamma   90.00
#
_symmetry.space_group_name_H-M   'P 1'
#
loop_
_entity.id
_entity.type
_entity.pdbx_description
1 polymer ?
#
loop_
_entity_poly.entity_id
_entity_poly.type
_entity_poly.pdbx_seq_one_letter_code
_entity_poly.pdbx_strand_id
1 'polypeptide(L)'
;AVIVFFSQQGKKPYKDLDAAQIVSAKVLLTPADKTIEIENIQELVEYLNDVVVYNEDNSYTEYDGQGVVFTLTMVDGTQTDIMAYNPFIVIDGIGYKTKYEPCEALNSYANELLNSGTANIILEEPPTLSVVSDETAIGAVLGTYSWQKTNIDGTAESAIADSPHPLECKDLLSPPFET
;
A
#
# COMPACT_ATOMS: atom_id res chain seq x y z
N ALA A 1 0.23 23.52 -44.10
CA ALA A 1 -0.37 22.40 -43.36
C ALA A 1 -1.37 22.99 -42.38
N VAL A 2 -2.62 22.53 -42.40
CA VAL A 2 -3.60 22.88 -41.37
C VAL A 2 -3.29 21.97 -40.18
N ILE A 3 -2.71 22.52 -39.12
CA ILE A 3 -2.55 21.79 -37.85
C ILE A 3 -3.93 21.80 -37.19
N VAL A 4 -4.65 20.69 -37.32
CA VAL A 4 -5.88 20.46 -36.58
C VAL A 4 -5.47 20.02 -35.18
N PHE A 5 -5.57 20.94 -34.21
CA PHE A 5 -5.51 20.58 -32.81
C PHE A 5 -6.83 19.87 -32.46
N PHE A 6 -6.82 18.54 -32.51
CA PHE A 6 -7.82 17.78 -31.77
C PHE A 6 -7.54 18.01 -30.29
N SER A 7 -8.33 18.86 -29.63
CA SER A 7 -8.39 18.83 -28.18
C SER A 7 -8.92 17.44 -27.81
N GLN A 8 -8.04 16.52 -27.43
CA GLN A 8 -8.43 15.25 -26.83
C GLN A 8 -9.24 15.63 -25.58
N GLN A 9 -10.56 15.52 -25.64
CA GLN A 9 -11.40 15.74 -24.45
C GLN A 9 -11.07 14.60 -23.48
N GLY A 10 -10.28 14.91 -22.46
CA GLY A 10 -9.96 13.97 -21.40
C GLY A 10 -11.21 13.59 -20.62
N LYS A 11 -11.25 12.35 -20.14
CA LYS A 11 -12.34 11.81 -19.31
C LYS A 11 -11.94 11.94 -17.84
N LYS A 12 -12.91 12.23 -16.96
CA LYS A 12 -12.70 12.20 -15.51
C LYS A 12 -13.36 10.93 -14.94
N PRO A 13 -12.61 9.84 -14.75
CA PRO A 13 -13.19 8.53 -14.42
C PRO A 13 -13.90 8.53 -13.06
N TYR A 14 -13.40 9.31 -12.11
CA TYR A 14 -13.93 9.37 -10.76
C TYR A 14 -14.73 10.62 -10.46
N LYS A 15 -15.11 11.44 -11.46
CA LYS A 15 -15.73 12.76 -11.24
C LYS A 15 -16.89 12.77 -10.21
N ASP A 16 -17.69 11.71 -10.22
CA ASP A 16 -18.90 11.58 -9.41
C ASP A 16 -18.71 10.58 -8.25
N LEU A 17 -17.46 10.23 -7.91
CA LEU A 17 -17.12 9.40 -6.75
C LEU A 17 -17.38 10.20 -5.47
N ASP A 18 -18.12 9.58 -4.56
CA ASP A 18 -18.43 10.12 -3.24
C ASP A 18 -17.73 9.31 -2.15
N ALA A 19 -17.23 9.98 -1.12
CA ALA A 19 -16.52 9.34 -0.01
C ALA A 19 -17.37 8.30 0.72
N ALA A 20 -18.70 8.46 0.75
CA ALA A 20 -19.62 7.48 1.35
C ALA A 20 -19.68 6.15 0.57
N GLN A 21 -19.14 6.09 -0.64
CA GLN A 21 -19.06 4.86 -1.43
C GLN A 21 -17.82 4.02 -1.09
N ILE A 22 -16.88 4.57 -0.31
CA ILE A 22 -15.61 3.92 0.06
C ILE A 22 -15.68 3.49 1.53
N VAL A 23 -15.45 2.21 1.78
CA VAL A 23 -15.38 1.63 3.13
C VAL A 23 -14.01 1.87 3.76
N SER A 24 -12.95 1.69 2.97
CA SER A 24 -11.57 1.92 3.39
C SER A 24 -10.68 2.19 2.19
N ALA A 25 -9.57 2.87 2.43
CA ALA A 25 -8.54 3.10 1.43
C ALA A 25 -7.15 2.93 2.02
N LYS A 26 -6.22 2.46 1.20
CA LYS A 26 -4.80 2.41 1.52
C LYS A 26 -3.97 2.84 0.32
N VAL A 27 -2.74 3.25 0.56
CA VAL A 27 -1.80 3.61 -0.50
C VAL A 27 -0.45 2.94 -0.30
N LEU A 28 0.05 2.30 -1.36
CA LEU A 28 1.39 1.74 -1.45
C LEU A 28 2.28 2.67 -2.26
N LEU A 29 3.42 3.07 -1.71
CA LEU A 29 4.45 3.84 -2.42
C LEU A 29 5.63 2.93 -2.77
N THR A 30 6.02 2.88 -4.05
CA THR A 30 7.17 2.09 -4.53
C THR A 30 8.06 2.93 -5.45
N PRO A 31 9.32 3.22 -5.05
CA PRO A 31 9.84 3.13 -3.68
C PRO A 31 9.02 4.03 -2.71
N ALA A 32 8.91 3.77 -1.41
CA ALA A 32 9.82 3.03 -0.52
C ALA A 32 9.27 1.69 0.04
N ASP A 33 8.33 1.06 -0.66
CA ASP A 33 7.67 -0.20 -0.28
C ASP A 33 6.96 -0.11 1.07
N LYS A 34 6.19 0.97 1.24
CA LYS A 34 5.39 1.24 2.43
C LYS A 34 3.92 1.37 2.06
N THR A 35 3.08 0.65 2.79
CA THR A 35 1.63 0.78 2.72
C THR A 35 1.12 1.64 3.87
N ILE A 36 0.26 2.61 3.55
CA ILE A 36 -0.30 3.56 4.50
C ILE A 36 -1.82 3.45 4.46
N GLU A 37 -2.47 3.38 5.62
CA GLU A 37 -3.92 3.54 5.72
C GLU A 37 -4.31 5.00 5.46
N ILE A 38 -5.34 5.22 4.66
CA ILE A 38 -5.88 6.56 4.41
C ILE A 38 -7.11 6.77 5.30
N GLU A 39 -6.94 7.60 6.32
CA GLU A 39 -8.02 7.93 7.26
C GLU A 39 -8.97 8.97 6.68
N ASN A 40 -8.46 9.97 5.95
CA ASN A 40 -9.26 11.03 5.36
C ASN A 40 -9.72 10.68 3.93
N ILE A 41 -10.76 9.86 3.83
CA ILE A 41 -11.34 9.42 2.56
C ILE A 41 -11.88 10.59 1.73
N GLN A 42 -12.45 11.62 2.39
CA GLN A 42 -13.00 12.78 1.70
C GLN A 42 -11.93 13.55 0.92
N GLU A 43 -10.78 13.79 1.54
CA GLU A 43 -9.64 14.45 0.89
C GLU A 43 -9.09 13.64 -0.28
N LEU A 44 -8.95 12.32 -0.13
CA LEU A 44 -8.57 11.44 -1.25
C LEU A 44 -9.53 11.57 -2.43
N VAL A 45 -10.84 11.57 -2.18
CA VAL A 45 -11.87 11.70 -3.22
C VAL A 45 -11.75 13.03 -3.96
N GLU A 46 -11.41 14.14 -3.28
CA GLU A 46 -11.18 15.43 -3.94
C GLU A 46 -10.06 15.36 -4.99
N TYR A 47 -8.95 14.68 -4.68
CA TYR A 47 -7.88 14.44 -5.65
C TYR A 47 -8.32 13.51 -6.80
N LEU A 48 -9.03 12.42 -6.48
CA LEU A 48 -9.51 11.46 -7.49
C LEU A 48 -10.51 12.09 -8.47
N ASN A 49 -11.39 12.97 -7.99
CA ASN A 49 -12.38 13.69 -8.81
C ASN A 49 -11.74 14.63 -9.85
N ASP A 50 -10.47 14.98 -9.65
CA ASP A 50 -9.69 15.83 -10.55
C ASP A 50 -8.84 15.08 -11.56
N VAL A 51 -8.69 13.76 -11.42
CA VAL A 51 -7.99 12.92 -12.39
C VAL A 51 -8.60 13.06 -13.77
N VAL A 52 -7.76 13.27 -14.78
CA VAL A 52 -8.15 13.32 -16.19
C VAL A 52 -7.33 12.31 -16.98
N VAL A 53 -8.01 11.36 -17.62
CA VAL A 53 -7.39 10.34 -18.50
C VAL A 53 -7.65 10.64 -19.97
N TYR A 54 -6.71 10.27 -20.83
CA TYR A 54 -6.81 10.38 -22.28
C TYR A 54 -6.90 8.98 -22.91
N ASN A 55 -6.07 8.71 -23.92
CA ASN A 55 -5.99 7.40 -24.55
C ASN A 55 -5.30 6.39 -23.62
N GLU A 56 -5.71 5.13 -23.75
CA GLU A 56 -4.97 4.00 -23.22
C GLU A 56 -3.54 4.03 -23.75
N ASP A 57 -2.59 3.75 -22.87
CA ASP A 57 -1.17 3.70 -23.14
C ASP A 57 -0.48 2.90 -22.04
N ASN A 58 -0.07 1.68 -22.37
CA ASN A 58 0.60 0.77 -21.45
C ASN A 58 2.14 0.92 -21.46
N SER A 59 2.70 1.96 -22.09
CA SER A 59 4.15 2.22 -22.04
C SER A 59 4.68 2.60 -20.65
N TYR A 60 3.81 2.74 -19.65
CA TYR A 60 4.19 2.92 -18.26
C TYR A 60 5.05 1.77 -17.71
N THR A 61 4.97 0.56 -18.29
CA THR A 61 5.80 -0.59 -17.88
C THR A 61 7.29 -0.41 -18.16
N GLU A 62 7.64 0.53 -19.04
CA GLU A 62 9.01 0.89 -19.40
C GLU A 62 9.46 2.20 -18.72
N TYR A 63 8.59 2.79 -17.89
CA TYR A 63 8.87 4.04 -17.20
C TYR A 63 9.54 3.76 -15.85
N ASP A 64 10.55 4.55 -15.51
CA ASP A 64 11.26 4.51 -14.24
C ASP A 64 10.88 5.75 -13.39
N GLY A 65 10.37 5.51 -12.20
CA GLY A 65 9.93 6.55 -11.27
C GLY A 65 9.33 5.96 -10.01
N GLN A 66 8.71 6.80 -9.19
CA GLN A 66 7.92 6.34 -8.05
C GLN A 66 6.46 6.09 -8.47
N GLY A 67 6.00 4.86 -8.28
CA GLY A 67 4.59 4.49 -8.39
C GLY A 67 3.87 4.65 -7.05
N VAL A 68 2.69 5.23 -7.07
CA VAL A 68 1.82 5.35 -5.89
C VAL A 68 0.49 4.65 -6.21
N VAL A 69 0.22 3.52 -5.57
CA VAL A 69 -0.96 2.69 -5.81
C VAL A 69 -1.98 2.88 -4.69
N PHE A 70 -3.09 3.54 -4.99
CA PHE A 70 -4.24 3.63 -4.11
C PHE A 70 -5.13 2.41 -4.32
N THR A 71 -5.49 1.74 -3.24
CA THR A 71 -6.45 0.65 -3.23
C THR A 71 -7.69 1.10 -2.47
N LEU A 72 -8.84 1.12 -3.12
CA LEU A 72 -10.13 1.48 -2.51
C LEU A 72 -10.97 0.22 -2.34
N THR A 73 -11.50 -0.01 -1.13
CA THR A 73 -12.55 -1.00 -0.89
C THR A 73 -13.89 -0.29 -0.86
N MET A 74 -14.80 -0.67 -1.75
CA MET A 74 -16.10 -0.02 -1.93
C MET A 74 -17.18 -0.62 -1.05
N VAL A 75 -18.30 0.08 -0.86
CA VAL A 75 -19.45 -0.38 -0.05
C VAL A 75 -20.14 -1.63 -0.60
N ASP A 76 -20.02 -1.89 -1.90
CA ASP A 76 -20.53 -3.11 -2.53
C ASP A 76 -19.55 -4.29 -2.43
N GLY A 77 -18.41 -4.09 -1.78
CA GLY A 77 -17.35 -5.08 -1.59
C GLY A 77 -16.38 -5.19 -2.77
N THR A 78 -16.56 -4.41 -3.84
CA THR A 78 -15.57 -4.35 -4.93
C THR A 78 -14.31 -3.60 -4.48
N GLN A 79 -13.19 -3.91 -5.14
CA GLN A 79 -11.93 -3.21 -4.94
C GLN A 79 -11.49 -2.61 -6.28
N THR A 80 -10.94 -1.40 -6.24
CA THR A 80 -10.28 -0.78 -7.39
C THR A 80 -8.88 -0.30 -7.00
N ASP A 81 -7.94 -0.49 -7.92
CA ASP A 81 -6.55 -0.06 -7.76
C ASP A 81 -6.22 1.06 -8.75
N ILE A 82 -5.65 2.15 -8.23
CA ILE A 82 -5.36 3.38 -8.96
C ILE A 82 -3.90 3.74 -8.75
N MET A 83 -3.05 3.50 -9.75
CA MET A 83 -1.64 3.87 -9.70
C MET A 83 -1.43 5.25 -10.30
N ALA A 84 -1.07 6.23 -9.49
CA ALA A 84 -0.52 7.51 -9.95
C ALA A 84 0.96 7.31 -10.32
N TYR A 85 1.27 7.45 -11.60
CA TYR A 85 2.61 7.20 -12.14
C TYR A 85 2.94 8.15 -13.29
N ASN A 86 3.01 9.44 -12.97
CA ASN A 86 3.16 10.54 -13.93
C ASN A 86 4.23 10.23 -15.00
N PRO A 87 3.93 10.31 -16.32
CA PRO A 87 2.75 10.89 -16.97
C PRO A 87 1.60 9.92 -17.25
N PHE A 88 1.48 8.87 -16.45
CA PHE A 88 0.46 7.84 -16.57
C PHE A 88 -0.40 7.74 -15.32
N ILE A 89 -1.63 7.27 -15.51
CA ILE A 89 -2.40 6.68 -14.43
C ILE A 89 -2.83 5.30 -14.86
N VAL A 90 -2.72 4.31 -13.97
CA VAL A 90 -3.16 2.94 -14.23
C VAL A 90 -4.39 2.69 -13.36
N ILE A 91 -5.49 2.26 -13.97
CA ILE A 91 -6.73 1.93 -13.28
C ILE A 91 -7.02 0.46 -13.53
N ASP A 92 -7.07 -0.34 -12.47
CA ASP A 92 -7.30 -1.79 -12.50
C ASP A 92 -6.41 -2.52 -13.53
N GLY A 93 -5.14 -2.10 -13.61
CA GLY A 93 -4.15 -2.67 -14.53
C GLY A 93 -4.16 -2.10 -15.96
N ILE A 94 -5.04 -1.16 -16.28
CA ILE A 94 -5.11 -0.50 -17.59
C ILE A 94 -4.44 0.88 -17.51
N GLY A 95 -3.38 1.10 -18.28
CA GLY A 95 -2.64 2.35 -18.32
C GLY A 95 -3.27 3.40 -19.23
N TYR A 96 -3.27 4.65 -18.80
CA TYR A 96 -3.74 5.80 -19.57
C TYR A 96 -2.74 6.94 -19.51
N LYS A 97 -2.62 7.71 -20.60
CA LYS A 97 -2.05 9.07 -20.50
C LYS A 97 -2.95 9.91 -19.59
N THR A 98 -2.34 10.68 -18.70
CA THR A 98 -3.07 11.53 -17.75
C THR A 98 -2.65 12.99 -17.87
N LYS A 99 -3.49 13.89 -17.36
CA LYS A 99 -3.09 15.29 -17.14
C LYS A 99 -2.06 15.33 -16.00
N TYR A 100 -1.00 16.10 -16.19
CA TYR A 100 0.14 16.17 -15.26
C TYR A 100 -0.30 16.60 -13.86
N GLU A 101 -0.99 17.73 -13.72
CA GLU A 101 -1.23 18.35 -12.41
C GLU A 101 -2.07 17.48 -11.46
N PRO A 102 -3.20 16.86 -11.87
CA PRO A 102 -3.95 15.97 -10.99
C PRO A 102 -3.20 14.69 -10.60
N CYS A 103 -2.42 14.13 -11.54
CA CYS A 103 -1.62 12.95 -11.25
C CYS A 103 -0.48 13.26 -10.25
N GLU A 104 0.15 14.41 -10.42
CA GLU A 104 1.20 14.88 -9.52
C GLU A 104 0.65 15.20 -8.13
N ALA A 105 -0.57 15.74 -8.05
CA ALA A 105 -1.25 16.01 -6.79
C ALA A 105 -1.49 14.73 -5.98
N LEU A 106 -1.90 13.62 -6.63
CA LEU A 106 -2.03 12.32 -5.97
C LEU A 106 -0.68 11.77 -5.47
N ASN A 107 0.38 11.90 -6.28
CA ASN A 107 1.71 11.49 -5.85
C ASN A 107 2.20 12.31 -4.66
N SER A 108 2.00 13.63 -4.70
CA SER A 108 2.36 14.56 -3.63
C SER A 108 1.59 14.23 -2.35
N TYR A 109 0.28 14.02 -2.44
CA TYR A 109 -0.58 13.64 -1.32
C TYR A 109 -0.07 12.38 -0.60
N ALA A 110 0.26 11.31 -1.35
CA ALA A 110 0.79 10.09 -0.75
C ALA A 110 2.16 10.29 -0.08
N ASN A 111 3.03 11.11 -0.67
CA ASN A 111 4.32 11.45 -0.06
C ASN A 111 4.15 12.32 1.19
N GLU A 112 3.16 13.22 1.23
CA GLU A 112 2.82 13.99 2.43
C GLU A 112 2.32 13.07 3.55
N LEU A 113 1.45 12.10 3.24
CA LEU A 113 1.06 11.06 4.19
C LEU A 113 2.28 10.31 4.74
N LEU A 114 3.17 9.85 3.87
CA LEU A 114 4.39 9.14 4.27
C LEU A 114 5.30 9.98 5.17
N ASN A 115 5.45 11.27 4.86
CA ASN A 115 6.36 12.17 5.56
C ASN A 115 5.75 12.83 6.80
N SER A 116 4.45 12.67 7.05
CA SER A 116 3.74 13.24 8.21
C SER A 116 4.29 12.74 9.56
N GLY A 117 4.87 11.54 9.59
CA GLY A 117 5.35 10.89 10.81
C GLY A 117 4.26 10.36 11.74
N THR A 118 2.99 10.60 11.41
CA THR A 118 1.81 10.13 12.18
C THR A 118 0.96 9.12 11.43
N ALA A 119 1.27 8.84 10.16
CA ALA A 119 0.52 7.91 9.34
C ALA A 119 0.53 6.48 9.89
N ASN A 120 -0.63 5.82 9.85
CA ASN A 120 -0.77 4.41 10.19
C ASN A 120 -0.14 3.55 9.08
N ILE A 121 1.07 3.05 9.31
CA ILE A 121 1.75 2.13 8.39
C ILE A 121 1.15 0.73 8.53
N ILE A 122 0.64 0.20 7.42
CA ILE A 122 0.14 -1.17 7.34
C ILE A 122 1.33 -2.09 7.09
N LEU A 123 1.55 -3.04 8.00
CA LEU A 123 2.50 -4.13 7.82
C LEU A 123 1.77 -5.28 7.12
N GLU A 124 1.99 -5.43 5.81
CA GLU A 124 1.41 -6.54 5.03
C GLU A 124 2.01 -7.90 5.46
N GLU A 125 3.24 -7.88 5.97
CA GLU A 125 3.91 -9.05 6.57
C GLU A 125 4.28 -8.78 8.03
N PRO A 126 4.20 -9.79 8.92
CA PRO A 126 4.61 -9.63 10.31
C PRO A 126 6.11 -9.28 10.38
N PRO A 127 6.52 -8.42 11.32
CA PRO A 127 7.93 -8.07 11.48
C PRO A 127 8.75 -9.30 11.87
N THR A 128 9.95 -9.43 11.30
CA THR A 128 10.89 -10.48 11.69
C THR A 128 11.64 -10.07 12.95
N LEU A 129 11.77 -11.00 13.90
CA LEU A 129 12.60 -10.82 15.08
C LEU A 129 13.96 -11.50 14.82
N SER A 130 15.07 -10.82 15.09
CA SER A 130 16.41 -11.40 15.00
C SER A 130 17.15 -11.18 16.32
N VAL A 131 17.79 -12.24 16.82
CA VAL A 131 18.71 -12.15 17.96
C VAL A 131 20.12 -12.02 17.43
N VAL A 132 20.82 -10.97 17.85
CA VAL A 132 22.21 -10.70 17.46
C VAL A 132 23.10 -10.89 18.69
N SER A 133 24.11 -11.75 18.55
CA SER A 133 25.20 -11.91 19.51
C SER A 133 26.51 -11.94 18.75
N ASP A 134 27.40 -11.00 19.05
CA ASP A 134 28.67 -10.78 18.34
C ASP A 134 28.46 -10.63 16.81
N GLU A 135 29.09 -11.48 16.00
CA GLU A 135 28.96 -11.51 14.53
C GLU A 135 27.82 -12.43 14.05
N THR A 136 27.07 -13.04 14.98
CA THR A 136 26.01 -14.00 14.64
C THR A 136 24.64 -13.34 14.77
N ALA A 137 23.90 -13.29 13.67
CA ALA A 137 22.48 -12.95 13.64
C ALA A 137 21.66 -14.21 13.33
N ILE A 138 20.74 -14.56 14.24
CA ILE A 138 19.80 -15.67 14.03
C ILE A 138 18.40 -15.08 14.00
N GLY A 139 17.70 -15.25 12.86
CA GLY A 139 16.28 -14.93 12.76
C GLY A 139 15.48 -15.86 13.65
N ALA A 140 14.61 -15.32 14.50
CA ALA A 140 13.60 -16.08 15.19
C ALA A 140 12.62 -16.63 14.13
N VAL A 141 12.46 -17.95 14.11
CA VAL A 141 11.53 -18.62 13.19
C VAL A 141 10.11 -18.15 13.50
N LEU A 142 9.30 -17.91 12.46
CA LEU A 142 7.89 -17.55 12.61
C LEU A 142 7.19 -18.58 13.50
N GLY A 143 6.81 -18.16 14.71
CA GLY A 143 6.26 -19.04 15.73
C GLY A 143 7.04 -18.98 17.04
N THR A 144 6.93 -17.85 17.73
CA THR A 144 6.76 -17.68 19.20
C THR A 144 6.85 -16.18 19.42
N TYR A 145 5.72 -15.46 19.40
CA TYR A 145 5.71 -14.07 19.86
C TYR A 145 4.55 -13.84 20.83
N SER A 146 4.83 -13.04 21.85
CA SER A 146 3.80 -12.44 22.70
C SER A 146 3.71 -10.98 22.28
N TRP A 147 2.51 -10.53 21.98
CA TRP A 147 2.25 -9.11 21.80
C TRP A 147 1.27 -8.66 22.88
N GLN A 148 1.47 -7.42 23.34
CA GLN A 148 0.62 -6.77 24.33
C GLN A 148 0.34 -5.35 23.82
N LYS A 149 -0.94 -4.99 23.74
CA LYS A 149 -1.38 -3.63 23.43
C LYS A 149 -2.03 -3.03 24.66
N THR A 150 -1.60 -1.83 25.04
CA THR A 150 -2.29 -1.04 26.07
C THR A 150 -3.35 -0.17 25.38
N ASN A 151 -4.60 -0.37 25.75
CA ASN A 151 -5.75 0.39 25.30
C ASN A 151 -5.76 1.80 25.91
N ILE A 152 -6.52 2.71 25.29
CA ILE A 152 -6.64 4.12 25.69
C ILE A 152 -7.24 4.25 27.11
N ASP A 153 -8.02 3.26 27.55
CA ASP A 153 -8.61 3.20 28.90
C ASP A 153 -7.65 2.63 29.97
N GLY A 154 -6.40 2.33 29.60
CA GLY A 154 -5.39 1.75 30.47
C GLY A 154 -5.49 0.23 30.66
N THR A 155 -6.43 -0.44 30.00
CA THR A 155 -6.48 -1.91 29.95
C THR A 155 -5.43 -2.44 28.98
N ALA A 156 -5.06 -3.73 29.10
CA ALA A 156 -4.14 -4.35 28.15
C ALA A 156 -4.76 -5.62 27.57
N GLU A 157 -4.60 -5.79 26.25
CA GLU A 157 -4.96 -6.98 25.51
C GLU A 157 -3.70 -7.69 25.02
N SER A 158 -3.69 -9.01 25.09
CA SER A 158 -2.58 -9.84 24.62
C SER A 158 -3.09 -11.10 23.92
N ALA A 159 -2.30 -11.60 22.97
CA ALA A 159 -2.46 -12.94 22.42
C ALA A 159 -1.12 -13.68 22.43
N ILE A 160 -1.18 -14.98 22.70
CA ILE A 160 -0.04 -15.88 22.81
C ILE A 160 -0.27 -17.02 21.81
N ALA A 161 0.76 -17.35 21.04
CA ALA A 161 0.77 -18.54 20.18
C ALA A 161 1.84 -19.51 20.68
N ASP A 162 1.41 -20.71 21.08
CA ASP A 162 2.28 -21.78 21.58
C ASP A 162 2.83 -22.59 20.41
N SER A 163 4.04 -22.28 19.97
CA SER A 163 4.83 -23.26 19.21
C SER A 163 5.42 -24.29 20.18
N PRO A 164 5.46 -25.59 19.82
CA PRO A 164 6.09 -26.62 20.65
C PRO A 164 7.56 -26.28 20.91
N HIS A 165 8.00 -26.53 22.13
CA HIS A 165 9.35 -26.23 22.60
C HIS A 165 10.39 -26.89 21.68
N PRO A 166 11.53 -26.26 21.35
CA PRO A 166 12.53 -26.84 20.43
C PRO A 166 13.03 -28.24 20.82
N LEU A 167 13.00 -28.59 22.12
CA LEU A 167 13.32 -29.95 22.61
C LEU A 167 12.22 -30.99 22.31
N GLU A 168 10.97 -30.58 22.11
CA GLU A 168 9.86 -31.45 21.67
C GLU A 168 9.87 -31.69 20.16
N CYS A 169 10.58 -30.84 19.40
CA CYS A 169 10.78 -30.99 17.96
C CYS A 169 12.03 -31.79 17.58
N LYS A 170 12.70 -32.44 18.55
CA LYS A 170 13.98 -33.15 18.35
C LYS A 170 13.91 -34.20 17.25
N ASP A 171 12.78 -34.88 17.11
CA ASP A 171 12.55 -35.94 16.11
C ASP A 171 12.23 -35.39 14.71
N LEU A 172 11.95 -34.08 14.59
CA LEU A 172 11.66 -33.39 13.34
C LEU A 172 12.90 -32.69 12.75
N LEU A 173 13.99 -32.60 13.51
CA LEU A 173 15.26 -32.01 13.07
C LEU A 173 16.08 -33.05 12.29
N SER A 174 16.40 -32.74 11.03
CA SER A 174 17.25 -33.58 10.17
C SER A 174 18.57 -32.87 9.83
N PRO A 175 19.74 -33.50 10.06
CA PRO A 175 19.91 -34.82 10.69
C PRO A 175 19.68 -34.78 12.22
N PRO A 176 19.39 -35.93 12.85
CA PRO A 176 19.19 -36.00 14.29
C PRO A 176 20.46 -35.55 15.03
N PHE A 177 20.30 -34.75 16.08
CA PHE A 177 21.41 -34.42 16.98
C PHE A 177 21.94 -35.71 17.63
N GLU A 178 23.16 -36.12 17.26
CA GLU A 178 23.91 -37.14 18.01
C GLU A 178 24.33 -36.55 19.37
N THR A 179 24.01 -37.27 20.44
CA THR A 179 24.39 -36.96 21.83
C THR A 179 25.77 -37.45 22.17
#